data_AF-X1DM13-F1
#
_entry.id   AF-X1DM13-F1
#
_cell.length_a   1.000
_cell.length_b   1.000
_cell.length_c   1.000
_cell.angle_alpha   90.00
_cell.angle_beta   90.00
_cell.angle_gamma   90.00
#
_symmetry.space_group_name_H-M   'P 1'
#
loop_
_entity.id
_entity.type
_entity.pdbx_description
1 polymer ?
#
loop_
_entity_poly.entity_id
_entity_poly.type
_entity_poly.pdbx_seq_one_letter_code
_entity_poly.pdbx_strand_id
1 'polypeptide(L)'
;SGSLAASGAETKKIVVGSKDFTEQYVLGSLVTLLLEEHGFQVEQKSGMASAIARVAHLSDQIDILPDYTGTAGGTYFKYPEKINDPVELYEMVKKDDLEQNNMVWMGRTSFNNTYALAIKKDMVDAM
;
A
#
# COMPACT_ATOMS: atom_id res chain seq x y z
N SER A 1 -0.17 14.02 -50.36
CA SER A 1 -0.29 12.82 -49.50
C SER A 1 0.63 13.00 -48.31
N GLY A 2 0.15 13.64 -47.25
CA GLY A 2 0.90 13.88 -46.01
C GLY A 2 0.47 12.84 -44.98
N SER A 3 1.40 11.97 -44.58
CA SER A 3 1.20 11.02 -43.50
C SER A 3 1.20 11.77 -42.17
N LEU A 4 0.06 11.76 -41.48
CA LEU A 4 -0.02 12.15 -40.07
C LEU A 4 0.65 11.04 -39.26
N ALA A 5 1.93 11.25 -38.91
CA ALA A 5 2.58 10.46 -37.88
C ALA A 5 1.83 10.72 -36.57
N ALA A 6 1.09 9.71 -36.11
CA ALA A 6 0.50 9.70 -34.78
C ALA A 6 1.65 9.82 -33.78
N SER A 7 1.69 10.96 -33.08
CA SER A 7 2.46 11.12 -31.84
C SER A 7 2.07 9.96 -30.93
N GLY A 8 2.99 9.02 -30.72
CA GLY A 8 2.82 7.94 -29.75
C GLY A 8 2.76 8.55 -28.37
N ALA A 9 1.54 8.83 -27.90
CA ALA A 9 1.32 9.08 -26.49
C ALA A 9 1.67 7.77 -25.78
N GLU A 10 2.83 7.70 -25.13
CA GLU A 10 3.11 6.59 -24.24
C GLU A 10 2.00 6.57 -23.18
N THR A 11 1.21 5.50 -23.16
CA THR A 11 0.26 5.25 -22.09
C THR A 11 1.05 5.14 -20.79
N LYS A 12 0.95 6.16 -19.93
CA LYS A 12 1.55 6.14 -18.60
C LYS A 12 1.03 4.89 -17.87
N LYS A 13 1.94 3.98 -17.51
CA LYS A 13 1.62 2.80 -16.70
C LYS A 13 1.39 3.23 -15.26
N ILE A 14 0.46 2.55 -14.58
CA ILE A 14 0.30 2.66 -13.14
C ILE A 14 1.39 1.81 -12.49
N VAL A 15 2.21 2.40 -11.63
CA VAL A 15 3.27 1.68 -10.92
C VAL A 15 2.78 1.18 -9.57
N VAL A 16 2.67 -0.14 -9.42
CA VAL A 16 2.28 -0.80 -8.17
C VAL A 16 3.52 -1.29 -7.43
N GLY A 17 3.72 -0.76 -6.23
CA GLY A 17 4.83 -1.09 -5.35
C GLY A 17 4.51 -2.22 -4.38
N SER A 18 5.51 -2.99 -3.95
CA SER A 18 5.39 -3.87 -2.79
C SER A 18 6.67 -3.95 -1.96
N LYS A 19 6.49 -4.14 -0.64
CA LYS A 19 7.61 -4.34 0.29
C LYS A 19 8.18 -5.78 0.20
N ASP A 20 9.32 -6.00 0.82
CA ASP A 20 10.15 -7.22 0.74
C ASP A 20 9.71 -8.40 1.62
N PHE A 21 8.42 -8.50 1.95
CA PHE A 21 7.87 -9.61 2.74
C PHE A 21 6.65 -10.26 2.10
N THR A 22 6.41 -11.53 2.43
CA THR A 22 5.50 -12.44 1.70
C THR A 22 4.11 -11.84 1.41
N GLU A 23 3.45 -11.29 2.42
CA GLU A 23 2.11 -10.70 2.26
C GLU A 23 2.10 -9.55 1.25
N GLN A 24 3.15 -8.74 1.22
CA GLN A 24 3.23 -7.58 0.33
C GLN A 24 3.35 -7.98 -1.14
N TYR A 25 4.05 -9.08 -1.45
CA TYR A 25 4.04 -9.62 -2.81
C TYR A 25 2.63 -10.04 -3.23
N VAL A 26 1.89 -10.70 -2.34
CA VAL A 26 0.50 -11.10 -2.62
C VAL A 26 -0.41 -9.88 -2.82
N LEU A 27 -0.37 -8.91 -1.91
CA LEU A 27 -1.20 -7.70 -2.00
C LEU A 27 -0.85 -6.86 -3.24
N GLY A 28 0.44 -6.69 -3.55
CA GLY A 28 0.88 -6.00 -4.76
C GLY A 28 0.35 -6.69 -6.02
N SER A 29 0.47 -8.02 -6.10
CA SER A 29 -0.06 -8.77 -7.24
C SER A 29 -1.59 -8.71 -7.35
N LEU A 30 -2.32 -8.74 -6.24
CA LEU A 30 -3.78 -8.59 -6.24
C LEU A 30 -4.22 -7.23 -6.81
N VAL A 31 -3.54 -6.15 -6.40
CA VAL A 31 -3.80 -4.80 -6.94
C VAL A 31 -3.48 -4.73 -8.42
N THR A 32 -2.34 -5.28 -8.85
CA THR A 32 -1.96 -5.35 -10.27
C THR A 32 -3.03 -6.06 -11.09
N LEU A 33 -3.43 -7.26 -10.69
CA LEU A 33 -4.44 -8.05 -11.41
C LEU A 33 -5.79 -7.31 -11.50
N LEU A 34 -6.23 -6.68 -10.41
CA LEU A 34 -7.48 -5.92 -10.40
C LEU A 34 -7.45 -4.75 -11.40
N LEU A 35 -6.33 -4.01 -11.47
CA LEU A 35 -6.17 -2.90 -12.40
C LEU A 35 -6.09 -3.38 -13.85
N GLU A 36 -5.35 -4.45 -14.12
CA GLU A 36 -5.25 -5.06 -15.45
C GLU A 36 -6.61 -5.57 -15.93
N GLU A 37 -7.41 -6.18 -15.06
CA GLU A 37 -8.78 -6.63 -15.37
C GLU A 37 -9.71 -5.46 -15.78
N HIS A 38 -9.44 -4.24 -15.27
CA HIS A 38 -10.17 -3.02 -15.63
C HIS A 38 -9.51 -2.25 -16.79
N GLY A 39 -8.53 -2.84 -17.48
CA GLY A 39 -7.93 -2.30 -18.70
C GLY A 39 -6.80 -1.30 -18.50
N PHE A 40 -6.26 -1.16 -17.28
CA PHE A 40 -5.09 -0.33 -17.02
C PHE A 40 -3.79 -1.08 -17.38
N GLN A 41 -2.80 -0.35 -17.90
CA GLN A 41 -1.43 -0.88 -18.01
C GLN A 41 -0.72 -0.69 -16.67
N VAL A 42 -0.15 -1.76 -16.13
CA VAL A 42 0.49 -1.75 -14.81
C VAL A 42 1.96 -2.14 -14.93
N GLU A 43 2.81 -1.49 -14.14
CA GLU A 43 4.19 -1.90 -13.88
C GLU A 43 4.31 -2.29 -12.41
N GLN A 44 4.82 -3.48 -12.12
CA GLN A 44 5.04 -3.92 -10.75
C GLN A 44 6.49 -3.67 -10.32
N LYS A 45 6.69 -2.99 -9.19
CA LYS A 45 7.98 -2.81 -8.52
C LYS A 45 7.91 -3.46 -7.14
N SER A 46 8.54 -4.62 -6.97
CA SER A 46 8.44 -5.42 -5.75
C SER A 46 9.77 -5.58 -5.04
N GLY A 47 9.72 -6.04 -3.78
CA GLY A 47 10.92 -6.41 -3.03
C GLY A 47 11.68 -5.24 -2.42
N MET A 48 10.98 -4.13 -2.15
CA MET A 48 11.61 -2.95 -1.54
C MET A 48 11.56 -3.01 -0.01
N ALA A 49 12.64 -2.61 0.65
CA ALA A 49 12.57 -2.33 2.08
C ALA A 49 11.52 -1.24 2.37
N SER A 50 10.84 -1.32 3.51
CA SER A 50 9.71 -0.42 3.86
C SER A 50 10.01 1.08 3.71
N ALA A 51 11.21 1.53 4.12
CA ALA A 51 11.61 2.92 3.99
C ALA A 51 11.83 3.34 2.53
N ILE A 52 12.42 2.45 1.71
CA ILE A 52 12.63 2.70 0.28
C ILE A 52 11.29 2.76 -0.45
N ALA A 53 10.37 1.84 -0.15
CA ALA A 53 9.03 1.85 -0.74
C ALA A 53 8.29 3.17 -0.44
N ARG A 54 8.40 3.70 0.79
CA ARG A 54 7.78 4.98 1.16
C ARG A 54 8.42 6.16 0.42
N VAL A 55 9.75 6.21 0.32
CA VAL A 55 10.46 7.26 -0.42
C VAL A 55 10.08 7.23 -1.91
N ALA A 56 10.01 6.03 -2.51
CA ALA A 56 9.58 5.86 -3.89
C ALA A 56 8.11 6.30 -4.10
N HIS A 57 7.23 6.05 -3.14
CA HIS A 57 5.84 6.52 -3.20
C HIS A 57 5.74 8.05 -3.08
N LEU A 58 6.51 8.67 -2.18
CA LEU A 58 6.56 10.14 -1.99
C LEU A 58 7.19 10.89 -3.17
N SER A 59 7.94 10.20 -4.02
CA SER A 59 8.63 10.78 -5.18
C SER A 59 7.97 10.39 -6.51
N ASP A 60 6.73 9.93 -6.46
CA ASP A 60 5.93 9.52 -7.63
C ASP A 60 6.58 8.40 -8.48
N GLN A 61 7.52 7.64 -7.91
CA GLN A 61 8.09 6.46 -8.56
C GLN A 61 7.20 5.22 -8.42
N ILE A 62 6.24 5.27 -7.50
CA ILE A 62 5.19 4.27 -7.23
C ILE A 62 3.88 5.03 -7.07
N ASP A 63 2.86 4.68 -7.86
CA ASP A 63 1.54 5.30 -7.77
C ASP A 63 0.65 4.63 -6.71
N ILE A 64 0.82 3.32 -6.45
CA ILE A 64 0.04 2.57 -5.45
C ILE A 64 0.95 1.68 -4.61
N LEU A 65 0.85 1.79 -3.29
CA LEU A 65 1.60 0.98 -2.33
C LEU A 65 0.64 0.43 -1.25
N PRO A 66 0.48 -0.90 -1.12
CA PRO A 66 -0.18 -1.47 0.05
C PRO A 66 0.60 -1.12 1.32
N ASP A 67 -0.02 -0.46 2.30
CA ASP A 67 0.64 -0.05 3.54
C ASP A 67 -0.22 -0.30 4.79
N TYR A 68 0.41 -0.22 5.95
CA TYR A 68 -0.16 -0.53 7.25
C TYR A 68 -0.23 0.75 8.09
N THR A 69 -1.40 1.00 8.67
CA THR A 69 -1.64 2.19 9.49
C THR A 69 -0.72 2.24 10.72
N GLY A 70 -0.36 1.09 11.31
CA GLY A 70 0.61 1.02 12.40
C GLY A 70 2.02 1.46 11.99
N THR A 71 2.47 1.05 10.79
CA THR A 71 3.76 1.52 10.23
C THR A 71 3.71 3.02 9.97
N ALA A 72 2.62 3.50 9.36
CA ALA A 72 2.46 4.92 9.05
C ALA A 72 2.45 5.79 10.31
N GLY A 73 1.60 5.46 11.29
CA GLY A 73 1.51 6.21 12.54
C GLY A 73 2.81 6.20 13.34
N GLY A 74 3.48 5.05 13.46
CA GLY A 74 4.71 4.93 14.25
C GLY A 74 5.97 5.44 13.54
N THR A 75 6.09 5.24 12.22
CA THR A 75 7.33 5.50 11.47
C THR A 75 7.26 6.81 10.68
N TYR A 76 6.14 7.09 10.02
CA TYR A 76 6.02 8.26 9.14
C TYR A 76 5.65 9.50 9.95
N PHE A 77 4.57 9.41 10.73
CA PHE A 77 4.03 10.53 11.51
C PHE A 77 4.55 10.60 12.94
N LYS A 78 5.09 9.48 13.46
CA LYS A 78 5.67 9.36 14.81
C LYS A 78 4.72 9.86 15.90
N TYR A 79 3.47 9.37 15.87
CA TYR A 79 2.48 9.74 16.88
C TYR A 79 3.00 9.47 18.29
N PRO A 80 2.85 10.43 19.22
CA PRO A 80 3.49 10.36 20.53
C PRO A 80 2.84 9.30 21.44
N GLU A 81 1.56 8.99 21.21
CA GLU A 81 0.82 7.98 21.97
C GLU A 81 0.38 6.84 21.05
N LYS A 82 0.31 5.63 21.63
CA LYS A 82 -0.17 4.46 20.92
C LYS A 82 -1.69 4.52 20.79
N ILE A 83 -2.16 4.78 19.58
CA ILE A 83 -3.58 4.69 19.23
C ILE A 83 -3.94 3.22 19.05
N ASN A 84 -4.76 2.68 19.96
CA ASN A 84 -5.14 1.26 19.95
C ASN A 84 -6.42 1.00 19.15
N ASP A 85 -7.27 2.01 18.97
CA ASP A 85 -8.45 1.87 18.11
C ASP A 85 -8.01 1.90 16.63
N PRO A 86 -8.28 0.82 15.86
CA PRO A 86 -7.79 0.73 14.50
C PRO A 86 -8.53 1.68 13.54
N VAL A 87 -9.77 2.09 13.85
CA VAL A 87 -10.55 3.05 13.05
C VAL A 87 -10.00 4.44 13.26
N GLU A 88 -9.80 4.83 14.52
CA GLU A 88 -9.16 6.09 14.88
C GLU A 88 -7.78 6.22 14.24
N LEU A 89 -6.92 5.20 14.38
CA LEU A 89 -5.59 5.22 13.77
C LEU A 89 -5.66 5.36 12.25
N TYR A 90 -6.61 4.69 11.58
CA TYR A 90 -6.78 4.79 10.14
C TYR A 90 -7.21 6.20 9.71
N GLU A 91 -8.20 6.79 10.38
CA GLU A 91 -8.68 8.13 10.03
C GLU A 91 -7.62 9.20 10.28
N MET A 92 -6.83 9.07 11.35
CA MET A 92 -5.70 9.97 11.62
C MET A 92 -4.62 9.86 10.56
N VAL A 93 -4.15 8.64 10.26
CA VAL A 93 -3.15 8.40 9.22
C VAL A 93 -3.63 8.91 7.86
N LYS A 94 -4.87 8.60 7.49
CA LYS A 94 -5.47 9.03 6.22
C LYS A 94 -5.51 10.55 6.11
N LYS A 95 -5.94 11.24 7.17
CA LYS A 95 -6.01 12.69 7.20
C LYS A 95 -4.61 13.29 7.06
N ASP A 96 -3.67 12.85 7.88
CA ASP A 96 -2.33 13.44 7.91
C ASP A 96 -1.56 13.18 6.61
N ASP A 97 -1.71 12.00 6.01
CA ASP A 97 -1.05 11.67 4.75
C ASP A 97 -1.64 12.44 3.55
N LEU A 98 -2.94 12.70 3.59
CA LEU A 98 -3.58 13.57 2.62
C LEU A 98 -3.10 15.03 2.77
N GLU A 99 -3.10 15.55 3.99
CA GLU A 99 -2.75 16.95 4.27
C GLU A 99 -1.27 17.25 4.03
N GLN A 100 -0.37 16.33 4.39
CA GLN A 100 1.08 16.55 4.34
C GLN A 100 1.72 16.09 3.04
N ASN A 101 1.19 15.03 2.41
CA ASN A 101 1.83 14.38 1.25
C ASN A 101 0.91 14.23 0.04
N ASN A 102 -0.34 14.72 0.11
CA ASN A 102 -1.36 14.55 -0.94
C ASN A 102 -1.60 13.06 -1.31
N MET A 103 -1.48 12.16 -0.33
CA MET A 103 -1.66 10.73 -0.52
C MET A 103 -3.03 10.27 -0.01
N VAL A 104 -3.72 9.50 -0.84
CA VAL A 104 -5.08 9.01 -0.54
C VAL A 104 -5.03 7.57 -0.07
N TRP A 105 -5.58 7.32 1.11
CA TRP A 105 -5.80 5.97 1.63
C TRP A 105 -7.17 5.45 1.18
N MET A 106 -7.19 4.54 0.20
CA MET A 106 -8.42 4.08 -0.49
C MET A 106 -9.37 3.23 0.37
N GLY A 107 -8.90 2.69 1.50
CA GLY A 107 -9.73 1.89 2.39
C GLY A 107 -8.89 1.01 3.31
N ARG A 108 -9.53 0.42 4.32
CA ARG A 108 -8.92 -0.57 5.20
C ARG A 108 -9.43 -1.95 4.80
N THR A 109 -8.53 -2.93 4.68
CA THR A 109 -8.95 -4.33 4.60
C THR A 109 -9.54 -4.76 5.96
N SER A 110 -10.36 -5.81 5.97
CA SER A 110 -10.87 -6.41 7.21
C SER A 110 -9.78 -7.17 8.00
N PHE A 111 -8.61 -7.36 7.41
CA PHE A 111 -7.48 -8.07 8.01
C PHE A 111 -6.61 -7.12 8.84
N ASN A 112 -6.29 -7.52 10.07
CA ASN A 112 -5.41 -6.78 10.96
C ASN A 112 -4.09 -7.53 11.12
N ASN A 113 -3.05 -7.07 10.42
CA ASN A 113 -1.70 -7.63 10.50
C ASN A 113 -0.91 -6.95 11.62
N THR A 114 -1.29 -7.24 12.87
CA THR A 114 -0.61 -6.72 14.07
C THR A 114 0.02 -7.87 14.86
N TYR A 115 0.97 -7.56 15.74
CA TYR A 115 1.56 -8.55 16.64
C TYR A 115 0.47 -9.20 17.50
N ALA A 116 0.30 -10.50 17.30
CA ALA A 116 -0.58 -11.35 18.09
C ALA A 116 0.17 -12.62 18.52
N LEU A 117 -0.23 -13.19 19.64
CA LEU A 117 0.21 -14.52 20.03
C LEU A 117 -0.68 -15.56 19.31
N ALA A 118 -0.10 -16.39 18.46
CA ALA A 118 -0.80 -17.52 17.85
C ALA A 118 -0.60 -18.77 18.73
N ILE A 119 -1.69 -19.40 19.16
CA ILE A 119 -1.67 -20.71 19.83
C ILE A 119 -2.22 -21.79 18.90
N LYS A 120 -1.83 -23.05 19.12
CA LYS A 120 -2.38 -24.16 18.35
C LYS A 120 -3.87 -24.33 18.65
N LYS A 121 -4.64 -24.75 17.64
CA LYS A 121 -6.10 -24.90 17.75
C LYS A 121 -6.52 -25.85 18.87
N ASP A 122 -5.77 -26.94 19.08
CA ASP A 122 -6.00 -27.92 20.14
C ASP A 122 -5.80 -27.34 21.56
N MET A 123 -4.97 -26.31 21.71
CA MET A 123 -4.78 -25.61 22.99
C MET A 123 -5.92 -24.62 23.31
N VAL A 124 -6.67 -24.18 22.29
CA VAL A 124 -7.87 -23.33 22.48
C VAL A 124 -9.02 -24.17 23.01
N ASP A 125 -9.19 -25.39 22.49
CA ASP A 125 -10.30 -26.27 22.86
C ASP A 125 -10.13 -26.92 24.25
N ALA A 126 -8.95 -26.77 24.87
CA ALA A 126 -8.59 -27.28 26.19
C ALA A 126 -8.59 -26.21 27.30
N MET A 127 -8.90 -24.95 26.97
CA MET A 127 -9.12 -23.85 27.92
C MET A 127 -10.62 -23.67 28.19
#